data_AF-A0A534TVL3-F1
#
_entry.id   AF-A0A534TVL3-F1
#
_cell.length_a   1.000
_cell.length_b   1.000
_cell.length_c   1.000
_cell.angle_alpha   90.00
_cell.angle_beta   90.00
_cell.angle_gamma   90.00
#
_symmetry.space_group_name_H-M   'P 1'
#
loop_
_entity.id
_entity.type
_entity.pdbx_description
1 polymer ?
#
loop_
_entity_poly.entity_id
_entity_poly.type
_entity_poly.pdbx_seq_one_letter_code
_entity_poly.pdbx_strand_id
1 'polypeptide(L)'
;MQIVHLLALGTVLLPRLAGATTANDICPPGADPCVLTSSLTVTPASMLDFGNRAFQIASGRRLTVNDLDKLTIRARTVTLQTGAAIGGPAGSRKG
;
A
#
# COMPACT_ATOMS: atom_id res chain seq x y z
N MET A 1 31.58 38.30 -21.25
CA MET A 1 30.49 37.64 -22.01
C MET A 1 30.75 36.14 -21.91
N GLN A 2 29.98 35.25 -21.26
CA GLN A 2 28.78 35.30 -20.43
C GLN A 2 28.82 33.97 -19.63
N ILE A 3 28.85 34.02 -18.30
CA ILE A 3 28.80 32.85 -17.43
C ILE A 3 27.34 32.40 -17.39
N VAL A 4 27.01 31.32 -18.10
CA VAL A 4 25.67 30.72 -18.03
C VAL A 4 25.65 29.86 -16.78
N HIS A 5 25.19 30.46 -15.68
CA HIS A 5 24.82 29.74 -14.47
C HIS A 5 23.66 28.79 -14.81
N LEU A 6 23.98 27.50 -14.99
CA LEU A 6 22.99 26.43 -15.04
C LEU A 6 22.28 26.38 -13.69
N LEU A 7 21.07 26.94 -13.65
CA LEU A 7 20.09 26.74 -12.59
C LEU A 7 19.77 25.24 -12.50
N ALA A 8 20.39 24.57 -11.53
CA ALA A 8 19.99 23.24 -11.12
C ALA A 8 18.60 23.35 -10.46
N LEU A 9 17.54 23.23 -11.28
CA LEU A 9 16.20 22.92 -10.81
C LEU A 9 16.22 21.49 -10.27
N GLY A 10 16.64 21.35 -9.01
CA GLY A 10 16.47 20.12 -8.24
C GLY A 10 14.98 19.90 -8.01
N THR A 11 14.33 19.15 -8.90
CA THR A 11 13.04 18.54 -8.63
C THR A 11 13.22 17.55 -7.48
N VAL A 12 12.96 18.00 -6.26
CA VAL A 12 12.78 17.11 -5.12
C VAL A 12 11.55 16.28 -5.42
N LEU A 13 11.77 15.09 -5.99
CA LEU A 13 10.75 14.07 -6.14
C LEU A 13 10.44 13.58 -4.73
N LEU A 14 9.57 14.31 -4.02
CA LEU A 14 8.94 13.80 -2.81
C LEU A 14 8.33 12.44 -3.20
N PRO A 15 8.71 11.33 -2.56
CA PRO A 15 8.07 10.06 -2.81
C PRO A 15 6.63 10.26 -2.36
N ARG A 16 5.74 10.49 -3.34
CA ARG A 16 4.31 10.37 -3.10
C ARG A 16 4.17 8.97 -2.53
N LEU A 17 3.64 8.85 -1.31
CA LEU A 17 3.15 7.58 -0.79
C LEU A 17 2.06 7.14 -1.77
N ALA A 18 2.47 6.48 -2.84
CA ALA A 18 1.58 5.83 -3.78
C ALA A 18 0.98 4.68 -2.98
N GLY A 19 -0.29 4.81 -2.60
CA GLY A 19 -1.03 3.70 -2.04
C GLY A 19 -0.96 2.51 -3.00
N ALA A 20 -1.04 1.28 -2.48
CA ALA A 20 -1.01 0.12 -3.37
C ALA A 20 -2.24 0.16 -4.28
N THR A 21 -1.96 0.19 -5.58
CA THR A 21 -2.94 -0.01 -6.65
C THR A 21 -2.97 -1.47 -7.08
N THR A 22 -1.85 -2.19 -6.93
CA THR A 22 -1.64 -3.57 -7.36
C THR A 22 -0.89 -4.40 -6.31
N ALA A 23 -0.92 -5.72 -6.43
CA ALA A 23 -0.17 -6.62 -5.54
C ALA A 23 1.36 -6.41 -5.60
N ASN A 24 1.88 -5.95 -6.74
CA ASN A 24 3.32 -5.74 -6.91
C ASN A 24 3.83 -4.48 -6.20
N ASP A 25 2.92 -3.59 -5.78
CA ASP A 25 3.24 -2.45 -4.93
C ASP A 25 3.50 -2.87 -3.47
N ILE A 26 3.07 -4.07 -3.09
CA ILE A 26 3.19 -4.62 -1.73
C ILE A 26 4.39 -5.55 -1.61
N CYS A 27 4.63 -6.39 -2.61
CA CYS A 27 5.70 -7.36 -2.61
C CYS A 27 6.23 -7.60 -4.04
N PRO A 28 7.45 -8.11 -4.20
CA PRO A 28 7.99 -8.46 -5.51
C PRO A 28 7.08 -9.45 -6.28
N PRO A 29 7.09 -9.39 -7.63
CA PRO A 29 6.40 -10.38 -8.44
C PRO A 29 6.84 -11.81 -8.06
N GLY A 30 5.87 -12.71 -7.87
CA GLY A 30 6.15 -14.12 -7.54
C GLY A 30 6.38 -14.45 -6.07
N ALA A 31 6.44 -13.46 -5.16
CA ALA A 31 6.52 -13.73 -3.72
C ALA A 31 5.24 -14.42 -3.19
N ASP A 32 5.37 -15.62 -2.61
CA ASP A 32 4.27 -16.41 -2.04
C ASP A 32 4.69 -17.05 -0.70
N PRO A 33 4.21 -16.57 0.46
CA PRO A 33 3.22 -15.50 0.61
C PRO A 33 3.77 -14.12 0.25
N CYS A 34 2.92 -13.30 -0.34
CA CYS A 34 3.12 -11.87 -0.45
C CYS A 34 2.84 -11.21 0.90
N VAL A 35 3.89 -10.73 1.57
CA VAL A 35 3.78 -10.20 2.94
C VAL A 35 3.76 -8.68 2.94
N LEU A 36 2.69 -8.09 3.46
CA LEU A 36 2.62 -6.67 3.79
C LEU A 36 3.40 -6.41 5.09
N THR A 37 4.60 -5.88 4.97
CA THR A 37 5.50 -5.59 6.10
C THR A 37 5.40 -4.14 6.60
N SER A 38 4.81 -3.24 5.82
CA SER A 38 4.55 -1.84 6.15
C SER A 38 3.04 -1.56 6.17
N SER A 39 2.59 -0.66 7.03
CA SER A 39 1.18 -0.22 6.99
C SER A 39 0.98 0.67 5.77
N LEU A 40 -0.13 0.48 5.07
CA LEU A 40 -0.38 1.13 3.80
C LEU A 40 -1.83 1.58 3.68
N THR A 41 -2.04 2.73 3.06
CA THR A 41 -3.35 3.20 2.65
C THR A 41 -3.55 2.85 1.18
N VAL A 42 -4.60 2.10 0.88
CA VAL A 42 -4.93 1.74 -0.50
C VAL A 42 -5.50 2.95 -1.22
N THR A 43 -5.10 3.15 -2.47
CA THR A 43 -5.74 4.13 -3.33
C THR A 43 -7.21 3.77 -3.59
N PRO A 44 -8.06 4.77 -3.85
CA PRO A 44 -9.47 4.54 -4.20
C PRO A 44 -9.59 3.59 -5.42
N ALA A 45 -10.69 2.83 -5.48
CA ALA A 45 -11.05 1.88 -6.54
C ALA A 45 -10.01 0.80 -6.90
N SER A 46 -9.06 0.49 -5.99
CA SER A 46 -7.97 -0.43 -6.29
C SER A 46 -8.34 -1.90 -6.04
N MET A 47 -7.90 -2.77 -6.94
CA MET A 47 -8.00 -4.23 -6.81
C MET A 47 -6.61 -4.80 -6.53
N LEU A 48 -6.43 -5.35 -5.33
CA LEU A 48 -5.22 -6.10 -5.00
C LEU A 48 -5.38 -7.54 -5.47
N ASP A 49 -4.95 -7.81 -6.72
CA ASP A 49 -4.93 -9.16 -7.29
C ASP A 49 -3.56 -9.84 -7.10
N PHE A 50 -3.52 -10.80 -6.19
CA PHE A 50 -2.38 -11.66 -5.91
C PHE A 50 -2.42 -12.95 -6.75
N GLY A 51 -3.50 -13.21 -7.49
CA GLY A 51 -3.72 -14.44 -8.25
C GLY A 51 -3.75 -15.67 -7.33
N ASN A 52 -2.92 -16.67 -7.64
CA ASN A 52 -2.77 -17.87 -6.81
C ASN A 52 -1.81 -17.69 -5.61
N ARG A 53 -1.23 -16.50 -5.43
CA ARG A 53 -0.34 -16.23 -4.29
C ARG A 53 -1.16 -16.06 -3.02
N ALA A 54 -0.61 -16.51 -1.90
CA ALA A 54 -1.10 -16.19 -0.58
C ALA A 54 -0.78 -14.73 -0.24
N PHE A 55 -1.70 -14.03 0.41
CA PHE A 55 -1.51 -12.69 0.93
C PHE A 55 -1.46 -12.74 2.46
N GLN A 56 -0.46 -12.12 3.05
CA GLN A 56 -0.28 -12.05 4.51
C GLN A 56 -0.06 -10.62 4.96
N ILE A 57 -0.78 -10.20 5.99
CA ILE A 57 -0.51 -8.94 6.70
C ILE A 57 0.31 -9.27 7.94
N ALA A 58 1.51 -8.70 8.02
CA ALA A 58 2.43 -8.95 9.13
C ALA A 58 1.89 -8.38 10.46
N SER A 59 2.42 -8.89 11.57
CA SER A 59 2.00 -8.50 12.92
C SER A 59 2.00 -6.98 13.12
N GLY A 60 0.91 -6.46 13.69
CA GLY A 60 0.74 -5.03 13.95
C GLY A 60 0.62 -4.13 12.70
N ARG A 61 0.50 -4.70 11.50
CA ARG A 61 0.37 -3.93 10.25
C ARG A 61 -1.07 -3.70 9.86
N ARG A 62 -1.32 -2.58 9.20
CA ARG A 62 -2.66 -2.16 8.81
C ARG A 62 -2.74 -1.86 7.32
N LEU A 63 -3.79 -2.39 6.71
CA LEU A 63 -4.26 -1.97 5.39
C LEU A 63 -5.46 -1.04 5.59
N THR A 64 -5.27 0.24 5.26
CA THR A 64 -6.29 1.28 5.42
C THR A 64 -7.03 1.50 4.09
N VAL A 65 -8.36 1.45 4.13
CA VAL A 65 -9.24 1.75 2.99
C VAL A 65 -9.83 3.14 3.22
N ASN A 66 -9.58 4.10 2.34
CA ASN A 66 -10.09 5.47 2.53
C ASN A 66 -11.59 5.60 2.23
N ASP A 67 -12.18 6.69 2.75
CA ASP A 67 -13.60 6.85 3.11
C ASP A 67 -14.66 6.70 2.00
N LEU A 68 -14.27 6.48 0.74
CA LEU A 68 -15.22 6.52 -0.37
C LEU A 68 -15.07 5.38 -1.36
N ASP A 69 -14.30 4.34 -1.04
CA ASP A 69 -14.08 3.27 -2.01
C ASP A 69 -14.08 1.85 -1.45
N LYS A 70 -14.38 0.92 -2.37
CA LYS A 70 -14.33 -0.51 -2.10
C LYS A 70 -12.90 -1.00 -2.32
N LEU A 71 -12.43 -1.85 -1.42
CA LEU A 71 -11.23 -2.64 -1.64
C LEU A 71 -11.63 -4.05 -2.04
N THR A 72 -11.16 -4.52 -3.19
CA THR A 72 -11.25 -5.93 -3.58
C THR A 72 -9.89 -6.59 -3.44
N ILE A 73 -9.81 -7.66 -2.65
CA ILE A 73 -8.61 -8.49 -2.51
C ILE A 73 -8.89 -9.84 -3.15
N ARG A 74 -8.07 -10.24 -4.12
CA ARG A 74 -8.09 -11.58 -4.71
C ARG A 74 -6.78 -12.27 -4.42
N ALA A 75 -6.83 -13.33 -3.62
CA ALA A 75 -5.67 -14.12 -3.25
C ALA A 75 -6.11 -15.57 -3.00
N ARG A 76 -5.15 -16.50 -3.03
CA ARG A 76 -5.42 -17.90 -2.64
C ARG A 76 -5.82 -18.02 -1.18
N THR A 77 -5.11 -17.29 -0.32
CA THR A 77 -5.43 -17.13 1.11
C THR A 77 -5.16 -15.70 1.53
N VAL A 78 -5.87 -15.24 2.55
CA VAL A 78 -5.60 -13.97 3.23
C VAL A 78 -5.37 -14.28 4.70
N THR A 79 -4.15 -14.03 5.18
CA THR A 79 -3.75 -14.32 6.57
C THR A 79 -3.44 -13.02 7.30
N LEU A 80 -4.08 -12.80 8.45
CA LEU A 80 -3.78 -11.68 9.34
C LEU A 80 -3.00 -12.22 10.53
N GLN A 81 -1.76 -11.76 10.73
CA GLN A 81 -1.02 -12.06 11.95
C GLN A 81 -1.55 -11.21 13.12
N THR A 82 -1.13 -11.53 14.35
CA THR A 82 -1.58 -10.83 15.56
C THR A 82 -1.49 -9.31 15.43
N GLY A 83 -2.58 -8.61 15.74
CA GLY A 83 -2.65 -7.14 15.65
C GLY A 83 -2.68 -6.58 14.23
N ALA A 84 -2.70 -7.44 13.19
CA ALA A 84 -2.95 -7.00 11.83
C ALA A 84 -4.41 -6.57 11.66
N ALA A 85 -4.66 -5.60 10.78
CA ALA A 85 -6.01 -5.11 10.54
C ALA A 85 -6.24 -4.63 9.10
N ILE A 86 -7.48 -4.80 8.63
CA ILE A 86 -8.02 -4.18 7.42
C ILE A 86 -9.20 -3.31 7.87
N GLY A 87 -9.28 -2.08 7.39
CA GLY A 87 -10.47 -1.25 7.64
C GLY A 87 -10.29 0.19 7.22
N GLY A 88 -11.31 1.00 7.51
CA GLY A 88 -11.30 2.45 7.32
C GLY A 88 -10.13 3.14 8.05
N PRO A 89 -9.96 4.47 7.85
CA PRO A 89 -9.10 5.26 8.71
C PRO A 89 -9.39 4.94 10.17
N ALA A 90 -8.38 4.99 11.03
CA ALA A 90 -8.58 4.80 12.47
C ALA A 90 -9.40 5.98 13.02
N GLY A 91 -10.70 5.99 12.75
CA GLY A 91 -11.64 6.90 13.39
C GLY A 91 -11.73 6.52 14.85
N SER A 92 -11.67 7.51 15.73
CA SER A 92 -12.02 7.36 17.13
C SER A 92 -13.41 6.74 17.21
N ARG A 93 -13.51 5.43 17.47
CA ARG A 93 -14.76 4.85 17.96
C ARG A 93 -15.01 5.52 19.30
N LYS A 94 -15.84 6.55 19.30
CA LYS A 94 -16.38 7.13 20.52
C LYS A 94 -17.35 6.07 21.05
N GLY A 95 -16.86 5.27 22.00
CA GLY A 95 -17.69 4.37 22.79
C GLY A 95 -18.65 5.13 23.66
#